data_AF-A0ABD6E0S8-F1
#
_entry.id   AF-A0ABD6E0S8-F1
#
_cell.length_a   1.000
_cell.length_b   1.000
_cell.length_c   1.000
_cell.angle_alpha   90.00
_cell.angle_beta   90.00
_cell.angle_gamma   90.00
#
_symmetry.space_group_name_H-M   'P 1'
#
loop_
_entity.id
_entity.type
_entity.pdbx_description
1 polymer ?
#
loop_
_entity_poly.entity_id
_entity_poly.type
_entity_poly.pdbx_seq_one_letter_code
_entity_poly.pdbx_strand_id
1 'polypeptide(L)'
;MANRTKKVGSAGRFQARYGVKSRTRIRNVENQQFLKHKCPSCGQNKVKRKGTSIWQCKKCGIKFAGGAYIPITESGVNVDKILRKEIESIEKIDDKGQGDKK
;
A
#
# COMPACT_ATOMS: atom_id res chain seq x y z
N MET A 1 -24.93 4.45 13.77
CA MET A 1 -24.89 2.96 13.78
C MET A 1 -24.40 2.51 15.15
N ALA A 2 -25.06 1.54 15.78
CA ALA A 2 -24.66 1.02 17.09
C ALA A 2 -23.35 0.22 16.99
N ASN A 3 -22.43 0.43 17.95
CA ASN A 3 -21.19 -0.31 18.00
C ASN A 3 -21.43 -1.72 18.55
N ARG A 4 -21.34 -2.74 17.70
CA ARG A 4 -21.71 -4.13 18.03
C ARG A 4 -20.68 -4.85 18.91
N THR A 5 -19.43 -4.38 18.96
CA THR A 5 -18.35 -5.07 19.71
C THR A 5 -17.46 -4.08 20.45
N LYS A 6 -17.12 -4.38 21.71
CA LYS A 6 -16.24 -3.52 22.52
C LYS A 6 -14.76 -3.59 22.09
N LYS A 7 -14.22 -4.79 21.84
CA LYS A 7 -12.78 -5.02 21.61
C LYS A 7 -12.45 -5.71 20.28
N VAL A 8 -13.26 -6.68 19.86
CA VAL A 8 -12.84 -7.67 18.85
C VAL A 8 -12.94 -7.18 17.41
N GLY A 9 -13.81 -6.22 17.10
CA GLY A 9 -13.94 -5.66 15.75
C GLY A 9 -14.19 -6.72 14.67
N SER A 10 -13.46 -6.63 13.55
CA SER A 10 -13.57 -7.56 12.42
C SER A 10 -13.27 -9.02 12.79
N ALA A 11 -12.39 -9.24 13.76
CA ALA A 11 -12.04 -10.56 14.29
C ALA A 11 -13.14 -11.15 15.21
N GLY A 12 -14.28 -10.47 15.36
CA GLY A 12 -15.49 -11.02 15.97
C GLY A 12 -16.00 -12.29 15.28
N ARG A 13 -15.79 -12.42 13.96
CA ARG A 13 -16.21 -13.60 13.16
C ARG A 13 -15.63 -14.92 13.66
N PHE A 14 -14.48 -14.86 14.32
CA PHE A 14 -13.79 -16.04 14.83
C PHE A 14 -14.32 -16.54 16.18
N GLN A 15 -15.26 -15.82 16.81
CA GLN A 15 -15.88 -16.18 18.09
C GLN A 15 -14.82 -16.51 19.15
N ALA A 16 -14.97 -17.57 19.94
CA ALA A 16 -14.05 -17.97 20.99
C ALA A 16 -12.76 -18.68 20.49
N ARG A 17 -12.63 -18.92 19.18
CA ARG A 17 -11.56 -19.76 18.61
C ARG A 17 -10.23 -19.00 18.45
N TYR A 18 -9.13 -19.75 18.32
CA TYR A 18 -7.76 -19.31 17.95
C TYR A 18 -7.00 -18.41 18.94
N GLY A 19 -7.63 -17.99 20.04
CA GLY A 19 -7.00 -17.18 21.09
C GLY A 19 -6.88 -15.68 20.77
N VAL A 20 -6.60 -14.90 21.81
CA VAL A 20 -6.64 -13.42 21.74
C VAL A 20 -5.55 -12.84 20.85
N LYS A 21 -4.32 -13.37 20.93
CA LYS A 21 -3.16 -12.84 20.19
C LYS A 21 -3.33 -12.94 18.67
N SER A 22 -3.74 -14.11 18.19
CA SER A 22 -4.00 -14.38 16.77
C SER A 22 -5.11 -13.47 16.24
N ARG A 23 -6.22 -13.37 16.97
CA ARG A 23 -7.35 -12.50 16.61
C ARG A 23 -6.96 -11.02 16.59
N THR A 24 -6.12 -10.59 17.52
CA THR A 24 -5.65 -9.20 17.61
C THR A 24 -4.77 -8.84 16.42
N ARG A 25 -3.84 -9.73 16.02
CA ARG A 25 -3.00 -9.54 14.83
C ARG A 25 -3.84 -9.44 13.56
N ILE A 26 -4.77 -10.37 13.36
CA ILE A 26 -5.66 -10.36 12.19
C ILE A 26 -6.51 -9.09 12.16
N ARG A 27 -7.11 -8.71 13.29
CA ARG A 27 -7.88 -7.46 13.40
C ARG A 27 -7.07 -6.25 12.95
N ASN A 28 -5.82 -6.14 13.40
CA ASN A 28 -4.98 -4.99 13.06
C ASN A 28 -4.64 -4.96 11.56
N VAL A 29 -4.31 -6.12 10.97
CA VAL A 29 -4.04 -6.25 9.53
C VAL A 29 -5.29 -5.92 8.69
N GLU A 30 -6.45 -6.44 9.08
CA GLU A 30 -7.71 -6.21 8.38
C GLU A 30 -8.18 -4.77 8.49
N ASN A 31 -8.00 -4.15 9.66
CA ASN A 31 -8.29 -2.73 9.84
C ASN A 31 -7.49 -1.91 8.82
N GLN A 32 -6.19 -2.17 8.67
CA GLN A 32 -5.36 -1.49 7.68
C GLN A 32 -5.81 -1.78 6.25
N GLN A 33 -6.11 -3.05 5.93
CA GLN A 33 -6.54 -3.47 4.59
C GLN A 33 -7.88 -2.86 4.16
N PHE A 34 -8.82 -2.69 5.10
CA PHE A 34 -10.15 -2.15 4.81
C PHE A 34 -10.20 -0.62 4.75
N LEU A 35 -9.13 0.07 5.16
CA LEU A 35 -9.02 1.51 4.97
C LEU A 35 -9.09 1.87 3.48
N LYS A 36 -9.66 3.04 3.20
CA LYS A 36 -9.67 3.59 1.86
C LYS A 36 -8.32 4.27 1.62
N HIS A 37 -7.54 3.73 0.69
CA HIS A 37 -6.23 4.27 0.35
C HIS A 37 -6.28 5.23 -0.83
N LYS A 38 -5.29 6.13 -0.87
CA LYS A 38 -5.10 7.11 -1.94
C LYS A 38 -4.63 6.40 -3.22
N CYS A 39 -5.26 6.73 -4.34
CA CYS A 39 -4.85 6.23 -5.64
C CYS A 39 -3.62 7.01 -6.15
N PRO A 40 -2.58 6.33 -6.66
CA PRO A 40 -1.40 7.00 -7.22
C PRO A 40 -1.71 7.80 -8.49
N SER A 41 -2.70 7.39 -9.27
CA SER A 41 -3.08 8.05 -10.53
C SER A 41 -4.06 9.21 -10.30
N CYS A 42 -5.24 8.95 -9.70
CA CYS A 42 -6.28 9.98 -9.57
C CYS A 42 -6.32 10.71 -8.21
N GLY A 43 -5.42 10.37 -7.27
CA GLY A 43 -5.31 11.01 -5.96
C GLY A 43 -6.46 10.75 -4.97
N GLN A 44 -7.46 9.96 -5.36
CA GLN A 44 -8.70 9.77 -4.59
C GLN A 44 -8.62 8.57 -3.64
N ASN A 45 -9.25 8.69 -2.47
CA ASN A 45 -9.31 7.63 -1.45
C ASN A 45 -10.38 6.58 -1.79
N LYS A 46 -10.20 5.89 -2.92
CA LYS A 46 -11.15 4.88 -3.44
C LYS A 46 -10.47 3.59 -3.88
N VAL A 47 -9.23 3.35 -3.46
CA VAL A 47 -8.52 2.09 -3.70
C VAL A 47 -9.04 0.99 -2.79
N LYS A 48 -9.24 -0.21 -3.36
CA LYS A 48 -9.58 -1.42 -2.62
C LYS A 48 -8.72 -2.60 -3.10
N ARG A 49 -8.45 -3.55 -2.19
CA ARG A 49 -7.79 -4.82 -2.51
C ARG A 49 -8.70 -5.68 -3.40
N LYS A 50 -8.14 -6.25 -4.47
CA LYS A 50 -8.84 -7.21 -5.34
C LYS A 50 -8.34 -8.63 -5.17
N GLY A 51 -7.05 -8.80 -4.93
CA GLY A 51 -6.41 -10.08 -4.67
C GLY A 51 -5.19 -9.92 -3.78
N THR A 52 -4.38 -10.95 -3.62
CA THR A 52 -3.08 -10.84 -2.96
C THR A 52 -2.18 -9.91 -3.75
N SER A 53 -1.70 -8.84 -3.09
CA SER A 53 -0.83 -7.82 -3.69
C SER A 53 -1.41 -7.05 -4.89
N ILE A 54 -2.67 -7.28 -5.27
CA ILE A 54 -3.35 -6.59 -6.38
C ILE A 54 -4.39 -5.62 -5.82
N TRP A 55 -4.22 -4.35 -6.17
CA TRP A 55 -5.07 -3.25 -5.73
C TRP A 55 -5.74 -2.58 -6.92
N GLN A 56 -6.99 -2.17 -6.76
CA GLN A 56 -7.75 -1.49 -7.81
C GLN A 56 -8.44 -0.24 -7.28
N CYS A 57 -8.30 0.87 -8.00
CA CYS A 57 -9.08 2.07 -7.74
C CYS A 57 -10.48 1.94 -8.34
N LYS A 58 -11.52 2.16 -7.52
CA LYS A 58 -12.90 2.16 -8.02
C LYS A 58 -13.25 3.38 -8.89
N LYS A 59 -12.49 4.48 -8.80
CA LYS A 59 -12.79 5.71 -9.55
C LYS A 59 -12.23 5.66 -10.96
N CYS A 60 -10.92 5.49 -11.10
CA CYS A 60 -10.23 5.48 -12.40
C CYS A 60 -10.00 4.08 -12.98
N GLY A 61 -10.41 3.02 -12.28
CA GLY A 61 -10.29 1.64 -12.77
C GLY A 61 -8.88 1.04 -12.72
N ILE A 62 -7.83 1.85 -12.48
CA ILE A 62 -6.43 1.41 -12.48
C ILE A 62 -6.20 0.26 -11.50
N LYS A 63 -5.51 -0.78 -11.99
CA LYS A 63 -5.02 -1.91 -11.22
C LYS A 63 -3.51 -1.76 -11.07
N PHE A 64 -3.00 -1.95 -9.87
CA PHE A 64 -1.56 -1.85 -9.60
C PHE A 64 -1.12 -2.88 -8.57
N ALA A 65 0.17 -3.21 -8.61
CA ALA A 65 0.82 -4.06 -7.62
C ALA A 65 1.19 -3.27 -6.37
N GLY A 66 1.01 -3.88 -5.20
CA GLY A 66 1.35 -3.29 -3.91
C GLY A 66 1.65 -4.38 -2.89
N GLY A 67 1.65 -4.03 -1.61
CA GLY A 67 1.79 -5.03 -0.54
C GLY A 67 0.58 -5.95 -0.41
N ALA A 68 0.77 -7.07 0.29
CA ALA A 68 -0.29 -8.07 0.48
C ALA A 68 -1.53 -7.53 1.23
N TYR A 69 -1.30 -6.69 2.25
CA TYR A 69 -2.35 -6.14 3.12
C TYR A 69 -2.45 -4.61 3.09
N ILE A 70 -1.41 -3.93 2.62
CA ILE A 70 -1.34 -2.46 2.50
C ILE A 70 -0.84 -2.15 1.08
N PRO A 71 -1.42 -1.19 0.34
CA PRO A 71 -1.04 -0.92 -1.04
C PRO A 71 0.38 -0.36 -1.19
N ILE A 72 0.85 0.41 -0.21
CA ILE A 72 2.20 0.98 -0.17
C ILE A 72 2.90 0.42 1.06
N THR A 73 4.03 -0.25 0.87
CA THR A 73 4.84 -0.82 1.95
C THR A 73 6.00 0.11 2.26
N GLU A 74 6.47 0.12 3.51
CA GLU A 74 7.63 0.93 3.92
C GLU A 74 8.90 0.53 3.15
N SER A 75 9.12 -0.77 2.97
CA SER A 75 10.22 -1.29 2.16
C SER A 75 10.13 -0.83 0.70
N GLY A 76 8.93 -0.87 0.11
CA GLY A 76 8.72 -0.38 -1.26
C GLY A 76 9.02 1.11 -1.40
N VAL A 77 8.58 1.92 -0.44
CA VAL A 77 8.89 3.36 -0.41
C VAL A 77 10.39 3.62 -0.29
N ASN A 78 11.12 2.81 0.48
CA ASN A 78 12.57 2.96 0.62
C ASN A 78 13.30 2.61 -0.68
N VAL A 79 12.90 1.53 -1.36
CA VAL A 79 13.46 1.16 -2.66
C VAL A 79 13.17 2.24 -3.70
N ASP A 80 11.94 2.76 -3.77
CA ASP A 80 11.56 3.83 -4.70
C ASP A 80 12.43 5.08 -4.50
N LYS A 81 12.76 5.43 -3.25
CA LYS A 81 13.65 6.57 -2.95
C LYS A 81 15.08 6.34 -3.45
N ILE A 82 15.62 5.14 -3.26
CA ILE A 82 16.97 4.78 -3.71
C ILE A 82 17.04 4.83 -5.23
N LEU A 83 16.07 4.21 -5.91
CA LEU A 83 16.00 4.18 -7.37
C LEU A 83 15.90 5.59 -7.97
N ARG A 84 15.05 6.46 -7.40
CA ARG A 84 14.95 7.86 -7.87
C ARG A 84 16.28 8.61 -7.79
N LYS A 85 17.02 8.43 -6.69
CA LYS A 85 18.32 9.09 -6.52
C LYS A 85 19.36 8.58 -7.51
N GLU A 86 19.33 7.28 -7.82
CA GLU A 86 20.22 6.69 -8.82
C GLU A 86 19.90 7.20 -10.22
N ILE A 87 18.61 7.24 -10.59
CA ILE A 87 18.17 7.76 -11.89
C ILE A 87 18.63 9.22 -12.07
N GLU A 88 18.44 10.06 -11.05
CA GLU A 88 18.90 11.46 -11.07
C GLU A 88 20.43 11.57 -11.20
N SER A 89 21.17 10.59 -10.68
CA SER A 89 22.63 10.55 -10.78
C SER A 89 23.09 10.17 -12.20
N ILE A 90 22.37 9.27 -12.86
CA ILE A 90 22.61 8.87 -14.26
C ILE A 90 22.31 10.02 -15.22
N GLU A 91 21.16 10.70 -15.06
CA GLU A 91 20.78 11.84 -15.91
C GLU A 91 21.85 12.95 -15.90
N LYS A 92 22.45 13.22 -14.73
CA LYS A 92 23.53 14.21 -14.58
C LYS A 92 24.85 13.82 -15.27
N ILE A 93 25.06 12.54 -15.56
CA ILE A 93 26.24 12.07 -16.32
C ILE A 93 26.01 12.30 -17.81
N ASP A 94 24.80 11.99 -18.30
CA ASP A 94 24.43 12.16 -19.70
C ASP A 94 24.48 13.64 -20.15
N ASP A 95 24.09 14.58 -19.28
CA ASP A 95 24.20 16.02 -19.55
C ASP A 95 25.66 16.52 -19.63
N LYS A 96 26.60 15.92 -18.89
CA LYS A 96 28.02 16.30 -18.95
C LYS A 96 28.73 15.77 -20.20
N GLY A 97 28.28 14.63 -20.74
CA GLY A 97 28.84 14.03 -21.95
C GLY A 97 28.57 14.78 -23.26
N GLN A 98 27.66 15.78 -23.25
CA GLN A 98 27.36 16.61 -24.43
C GLN A 98 28.20 17.90 -24.51
N GLY A 99 29.06 18.19 -23.52
CA GLY A 99 29.90 19.39 -23.48
C GLY A 99 31.22 19.31 -24.27
N ASP A 100 31.72 18.11 -24.60
CA ASP A 100 33.05 17.90 -25.21
C ASP A 100 32.99 17.66 -26.73
N LYS A 101 32.11 18.36 -27.44
CA LYS A 101 32.15 18.47 -28.91
C LYS A 101 32.31 19.94 -29.32
N LYS A 102 33.50 20.48 -29.12
CA LYS A 102 34.01 21.65 -29.86
C LYS A 102 35.49 21.50 -30.10
#